data_AF-A0A3M7MFW0-F1
#
_entry.id   AF-A0A3M7MFW0-F1
#
_cell.length_a   1.000
_cell.length_b   1.000
_cell.length_c   1.000
_cell.angle_alpha   90.00
_cell.angle_beta   90.00
_cell.angle_gamma   90.00
#
_symmetry.space_group_name_H-M   'P 1'
#
loop_
_entity.id
_entity.type
_entity.pdbx_description
1 polymer ?
#
loop_
_entity_poly.entity_id
_entity_poly.type
_entity_poly.pdbx_seq_one_letter_code
_entity_poly.pdbx_strand_id
1 'polypeptide(L)'
;MNENPYLTLAKYMYAYSPPFSTTTPPNLPIRILCLSDTHDEQPRNLPPADILIHAGDLTVNGSLEELKRQVEWIKGLEGYKEKVVVGGNHDVCLDEEYRYKKVQENKNNNNDDTTTSQRPLGKRRVDLDWGDITYLNHSTTTLTIHGRTLHIYGSPLTPRYGNWAFQYLPSNTNPWTVIPQTTDVLVTHGPAKGVRFGA
;
A
#
# COMPACT_ATOMS: atom_id res chain seq x y z
N MET A 1 27.76 21.57 -11.98
CA MET A 1 26.93 20.36 -11.86
C MET A 1 27.24 19.77 -10.50
N ASN A 2 26.43 20.07 -9.49
CA ASN A 2 26.64 19.56 -8.14
C ASN A 2 25.91 18.23 -8.05
N GLU A 3 26.64 17.11 -8.17
CA GLU A 3 26.08 15.81 -7.82
C GLU A 3 25.67 15.82 -6.34
N ASN A 4 24.47 15.31 -6.07
CA ASN A 4 23.93 15.23 -4.73
C ASN A 4 24.83 14.30 -3.89
N PRO A 5 25.49 14.80 -2.83
CA PRO A 5 26.44 14.01 -2.05
C PRO A 5 25.79 12.79 -1.38
N TYR A 6 24.48 12.85 -1.11
CA TYR A 6 23.73 11.71 -0.60
C TYR A 6 23.56 10.61 -1.64
N LEU A 7 23.41 10.96 -2.92
CA LEU A 7 23.29 9.99 -4.01
C LEU A 7 24.64 9.31 -4.28
N THR A 8 25.74 10.08 -4.24
CA THR A 8 27.10 9.54 -4.35
C THR A 8 27.41 8.60 -3.19
N LEU A 9 27.05 8.99 -1.96
CA LEU A 9 27.23 8.16 -0.77
C LEU A 9 26.36 6.90 -0.81
N ALA A 10 25.10 6.98 -1.24
CA ALA A 10 24.22 5.83 -1.36
C ALA A 10 24.72 4.84 -2.43
N LYS A 11 25.17 5.32 -3.59
CA LYS A 11 25.80 4.49 -4.62
C LYS A 11 27.07 3.83 -4.11
N TYR A 12 27.89 4.57 -3.37
CA TYR A 12 29.12 4.06 -2.77
C TYR A 12 28.81 3.00 -1.71
N MET A 13 27.88 3.28 -0.79
CA MET A 13 27.38 2.33 0.20
C MET A 13 26.83 1.06 -0.46
N TYR A 14 26.09 1.16 -1.56
CA TYR A 14 25.51 -0.01 -2.23
C TYR A 14 26.54 -0.81 -3.03
N ALA A 15 27.50 -0.13 -3.68
CA ALA A 15 28.56 -0.77 -4.47
C ALA A 15 29.68 -1.37 -3.59
N TYR A 16 29.90 -0.82 -2.40
CA TYR A 16 30.96 -1.24 -1.47
C TYR A 16 30.44 -1.88 -0.19
N SER A 17 29.11 -2.03 -0.03
CA SER A 17 28.60 -3.00 0.93
C SER A 17 29.12 -4.36 0.49
N PRO A 18 29.82 -5.11 1.37
CA PRO A 18 30.15 -6.48 1.05
C PRO A 18 28.84 -7.20 0.67
N PRO A 19 28.84 -8.12 -0.32
CA PRO A 19 27.70 -9.00 -0.49
C PRO A 19 27.40 -9.55 0.90
N PHE A 20 26.15 -9.41 1.36
CA PHE A 20 25.74 -9.97 2.65
C PHE A 20 26.35 -11.36 2.73
N SER A 21 27.28 -11.56 3.66
CA SER A 21 27.91 -12.86 3.83
C SER A 21 26.78 -13.76 4.30
N THR A 22 26.18 -14.49 3.36
CA THR A 22 25.17 -15.47 3.67
C THR A 22 25.91 -16.62 4.33
N THR A 23 26.19 -16.51 5.62
CA THR A 23 26.07 -17.70 6.46
C THR A 23 24.69 -18.23 6.14
N THR A 24 24.60 -19.32 5.38
CA THR A 24 23.34 -19.96 5.06
C THR A 24 22.61 -20.09 6.39
N PRO A 25 21.52 -19.33 6.63
CA PRO A 25 20.81 -19.49 7.86
C PRO A 25 20.38 -20.96 7.89
N PRO A 26 20.37 -21.63 9.04
CA PRO A 26 19.94 -23.03 9.12
C PRO A 26 18.53 -23.26 8.52
N ASN A 27 17.77 -22.18 8.30
CA ASN A 27 16.47 -22.14 7.64
C ASN A 27 16.53 -21.34 6.33
N LEU A 28 15.80 -21.80 5.30
CA LEU A 28 15.59 -21.07 4.04
C LEU A 28 15.18 -19.62 4.32
N PRO A 29 15.78 -18.58 3.73
CA PRO A 29 15.34 -17.19 3.93
C PRO A 29 13.90 -16.98 3.46
N ILE A 30 13.19 -15.98 4.02
CA ILE A 30 11.93 -15.48 3.47
C ILE A 30 12.25 -14.34 2.53
N ARG A 31 11.72 -14.39 1.31
CA ARG A 31 11.81 -13.31 0.33
C ARG A 31 10.47 -12.59 0.24
N ILE A 32 10.51 -11.27 0.32
CA ILE A 32 9.37 -10.38 0.14
C ILE A 32 9.62 -9.53 -1.09
N LEU A 33 8.71 -9.55 -2.05
CA LEU A 33 8.67 -8.61 -3.16
C LEU A 33 7.81 -7.41 -2.75
N CYS A 34 8.39 -6.21 -2.76
CA CYS A 34 7.68 -4.97 -2.45
C CYS A 34 7.40 -4.19 -3.73
N LEU A 35 6.13 -3.87 -3.95
CA LEU A 35 5.62 -2.99 -5.00
C LEU A 35 4.85 -1.84 -4.34
N SER A 36 4.72 -0.72 -5.03
CA SER A 36 3.92 0.43 -4.62
C SER A 36 3.70 1.32 -5.82
N ASP A 37 2.70 2.20 -5.77
CA ASP A 37 2.51 3.30 -6.72
C ASP A 37 2.48 2.83 -8.18
N THR A 38 1.84 1.68 -8.44
CA THR A 38 1.74 1.15 -9.81
C THR A 38 0.81 2.00 -10.66
N HIS A 39 -0.17 2.70 -10.07
CA HIS A 39 -1.03 3.64 -10.79
C HIS A 39 -1.60 3.07 -12.11
N ASP A 40 -2.34 1.98 -11.99
CA ASP A 40 -2.88 1.19 -13.09
C ASP A 40 -1.86 0.41 -13.96
N GLU A 41 -0.55 0.58 -13.76
CA GLU A 41 0.47 -0.27 -14.38
C GLU A 41 0.43 -1.70 -13.83
N GLN A 42 0.75 -2.67 -14.69
CA GLN A 42 0.70 -4.09 -14.37
C GLN A 42 2.03 -4.75 -14.76
N PRO A 43 3.13 -4.47 -14.02
CA PRO A 43 4.44 -5.01 -14.33
C PRO A 43 4.41 -6.53 -14.42
N ARG A 44 5.12 -7.05 -15.42
CA ARG A 44 5.27 -8.49 -15.69
C ARG A 44 6.69 -8.92 -15.38
N ASN A 45 6.91 -10.24 -15.29
CA ASN A 45 8.23 -10.83 -15.04
C ASN A 45 8.86 -10.35 -13.71
N LEU A 46 8.02 -10.25 -12.68
CA LEU A 46 8.44 -9.93 -11.32
C LEU A 46 9.31 -11.07 -10.74
N PRO A 47 10.32 -10.77 -9.91
CA PRO A 47 11.23 -11.78 -9.38
C PRO A 47 10.51 -12.70 -8.38
N PRO A 48 10.92 -13.98 -8.27
CA PRO A 48 10.28 -14.93 -7.36
C PRO A 48 10.45 -14.50 -5.89
N ALA A 49 9.38 -14.57 -5.12
CA ALA A 49 9.38 -14.29 -3.69
C ALA A 49 8.32 -15.15 -2.96
N ASP A 50 8.44 -15.31 -1.65
CA ASP A 50 7.45 -16.06 -0.88
C ASP A 50 6.19 -15.22 -0.63
N ILE A 51 6.39 -13.91 -0.42
CA ILE A 51 5.33 -12.94 -0.14
C ILE A 51 5.43 -11.80 -1.15
N LEU A 52 4.31 -11.42 -1.75
CA LEU A 52 4.15 -10.18 -2.50
C LEU A 52 3.46 -9.15 -1.62
N ILE A 53 4.00 -7.94 -1.53
CA ILE A 53 3.40 -6.80 -0.83
C ILE A 53 3.22 -5.64 -1.80
N HIS A 54 2.01 -5.09 -1.89
CA HIS A 54 1.73 -3.82 -2.56
C HIS A 54 1.39 -2.74 -1.53
N ALA A 55 2.18 -1.66 -1.47
CA ALA A 55 2.09 -0.61 -0.46
C ALA A 55 1.23 0.61 -0.89
N GLY A 56 0.10 0.35 -1.54
CA GLY A 56 -0.85 1.41 -1.95
C GLY A 56 -0.60 2.01 -3.32
N ASP A 57 -1.55 2.85 -3.73
CA ASP A 57 -1.63 3.52 -5.02
C ASP A 57 -1.65 2.54 -6.20
N LEU A 58 -2.55 1.56 -6.09
CA LEU A 58 -2.83 0.61 -7.17
C LEU A 58 -3.44 1.31 -8.39
N THR A 59 -4.25 2.35 -8.15
CA THR A 59 -5.08 3.00 -9.16
C THR A 59 -4.62 4.44 -9.43
N VAL A 60 -5.04 5.00 -10.58
CA VAL A 60 -4.85 6.43 -10.87
C VAL A 60 -5.98 7.26 -10.27
N ASN A 61 -7.24 6.87 -10.47
CA ASN A 61 -8.40 7.70 -10.09
C ASN A 61 -9.23 7.13 -8.94
N GLY A 62 -8.89 5.93 -8.45
CA GLY A 62 -9.61 5.28 -7.36
C GLY A 62 -11.00 4.79 -7.74
N SER A 63 -11.28 4.57 -9.03
CA SER A 63 -12.54 3.96 -9.47
C SER A 63 -12.56 2.47 -9.12
N LEU A 64 -13.77 1.90 -8.96
CA LEU A 64 -13.85 0.47 -8.68
C LEU A 64 -13.36 -0.39 -9.86
N GLU A 65 -13.57 0.06 -11.10
CA GLU A 65 -13.15 -0.71 -12.27
C GLU A 65 -11.62 -0.72 -12.41
N GLU A 66 -10.93 0.38 -12.09
CA GLU A 66 -9.47 0.39 -11.95
C GLU A 66 -9.02 -0.60 -10.89
N LEU A 67 -9.59 -0.51 -9.69
CA LEU A 67 -9.20 -1.39 -8.60
C LEU A 67 -9.47 -2.87 -8.90
N LYS A 68 -10.59 -3.19 -9.56
CA LYS A 68 -10.89 -4.56 -10.00
C LYS A 68 -9.82 -5.09 -10.95
N ARG A 69 -9.39 -4.30 -11.94
CA ARG A 69 -8.32 -4.73 -12.85
C ARG A 69 -7.01 -4.98 -12.12
N GLN A 70 -6.69 -4.17 -11.12
CA GLN A 70 -5.47 -4.33 -10.33
C GLN A 70 -5.53 -5.57 -9.42
N VAL A 71 -6.68 -5.79 -8.76
CA VAL A 71 -6.92 -7.00 -7.95
C VAL A 71 -6.82 -8.26 -8.79
N GLU A 72 -7.45 -8.29 -9.97
CA GLU A 72 -7.35 -9.43 -10.89
C GLU A 72 -5.92 -9.65 -11.41
N TRP A 73 -5.18 -8.58 -11.68
CA TRP A 73 -3.76 -8.69 -12.03
C TRP A 73 -2.94 -9.32 -10.91
N ILE A 74 -3.07 -8.84 -9.67
CA ILE A 74 -2.33 -9.38 -8.52
C ILE A 74 -2.74 -10.84 -8.24
N LYS A 75 -4.03 -11.18 -8.37
CA LYS A 75 -4.52 -12.57 -8.27
C LYS A 75 -3.83 -13.48 -9.29
N GLY A 76 -3.69 -13.01 -10.53
CA GLY A 76 -3.02 -13.74 -11.61
C GLY A 76 -1.50 -13.85 -11.51
N LEU A 77 -0.85 -13.17 -10.56
CA LEU A 77 0.58 -13.33 -10.34
C LEU A 77 0.87 -14.67 -9.65
N GLU A 78 1.65 -15.50 -10.34
CA GLU A 78 2.11 -16.79 -9.87
C GLU A 78 3.48 -16.69 -9.17
N GLY A 79 3.82 -17.72 -8.38
CA GLY A 79 5.12 -17.80 -7.72
C GLY A 79 5.22 -17.10 -6.37
N TYR A 80 4.10 -16.60 -5.83
CA TYR A 80 3.97 -16.02 -4.49
C TYR A 80 2.98 -16.84 -3.67
N LYS A 81 3.39 -17.24 -2.46
CA LYS A 81 2.52 -18.02 -1.56
C LYS A 81 1.46 -17.14 -0.90
N GLU A 82 1.84 -15.92 -0.54
CA GLU A 82 0.97 -14.95 0.12
C GLU A 82 1.02 -13.61 -0.62
N LYS A 83 -0.12 -12.93 -0.73
CA LYS A 83 -0.25 -11.62 -1.36
C LYS A 83 -0.90 -10.67 -0.35
N VAL A 84 -0.21 -9.59 -0.02
CA VAL A 84 -0.68 -8.58 0.93
C VAL A 84 -0.77 -7.24 0.21
N VAL A 85 -1.88 -6.55 0.41
CA VAL A 85 -2.12 -5.23 -0.18
C VAL A 85 -2.45 -4.24 0.94
N VAL A 86 -2.00 -3.00 0.78
CA VAL A 86 -2.45 -1.82 1.50
C VAL A 86 -2.93 -0.82 0.45
N GLY A 87 -3.91 0.03 0.78
CA GLY A 87 -4.38 1.10 -0.12
C GLY A 87 -3.48 2.33 -0.05
N GLY A 88 -3.55 3.20 -1.05
CA GLY A 88 -2.92 4.51 -1.03
C GLY A 88 -3.90 5.64 -1.29
N ASN A 89 -3.40 6.88 -1.32
CA ASN A 89 -4.26 8.06 -1.44
C ASN A 89 -5.01 8.16 -2.78
N HIS A 90 -4.57 7.45 -3.82
CA HIS A 90 -5.29 7.32 -5.10
C HIS A 90 -6.37 6.24 -5.06
N ASP A 91 -6.35 5.30 -4.12
CA ASP A 91 -7.31 4.18 -4.05
C ASP A 91 -8.63 4.59 -3.35
N VAL A 92 -9.23 5.68 -3.83
CA VAL A 92 -10.40 6.36 -3.23
C VAL A 92 -11.58 5.41 -2.96
N CYS A 93 -11.79 4.39 -3.79
CA CYS A 93 -12.85 3.39 -3.57
C CYS A 93 -12.68 2.54 -2.31
N LEU A 94 -11.47 2.50 -1.74
CA LEU A 94 -11.15 1.77 -0.51
C LEU A 94 -11.37 2.58 0.76
N ASP A 95 -11.51 3.91 0.67
CA ASP A 95 -11.76 4.80 1.81
C ASP A 95 -13.24 5.21 1.89
N GLU A 96 -14.01 4.45 2.67
CA GLU A 96 -15.43 4.68 2.87
C GLU A 96 -15.72 6.01 3.58
N GLU A 97 -14.87 6.42 4.52
CA GLU A 97 -15.05 7.65 5.29
C GLU A 97 -14.85 8.88 4.39
N TYR A 98 -13.78 8.88 3.59
CA TYR A 98 -13.52 9.94 2.62
C TYR A 98 -14.64 10.05 1.58
N ARG A 99 -15.10 8.91 1.04
CA ARG A 99 -16.24 8.88 0.12
C ARG A 99 -17.50 9.45 0.75
N TYR A 100 -17.81 9.06 1.97
CA TYR A 100 -18.98 9.57 2.69
C TYR A 100 -18.91 11.09 2.87
N LYS A 101 -17.76 11.63 3.31
CA LYS A 101 -17.56 13.07 3.46
C LYS A 101 -17.76 13.84 2.16
N LYS A 102 -17.22 13.33 1.04
CA LYS A 102 -17.40 13.94 -0.29
C LYS A 102 -18.86 14.00 -0.74
N VAL A 103 -19.65 12.97 -0.41
CA VAL A 103 -21.10 12.99 -0.67
C VAL A 103 -21.79 14.09 0.11
N GLN A 104 -21.45 14.27 1.39
CA GLN A 104 -22.06 15.31 2.22
C GLN A 104 -21.66 16.72 1.77
N GLU A 105 -20.38 16.92 1.42
CA GLU A 105 -19.88 18.20 0.87
C GLU A 105 -20.64 18.60 -0.39
N ASN A 106 -20.86 17.66 -1.32
CA ASN A 106 -21.58 17.93 -2.56
C ASN A 106 -23.06 18.28 -2.32
N LYS A 107 -23.73 17.61 -1.37
CA LYS A 107 -25.12 17.92 -0.99
C LYS A 107 -25.27 19.32 -0.39
N ASN A 108 -24.28 19.75 0.39
CA ASN A 108 -24.33 21.07 1.05
C ASN A 108 -24.05 22.21 0.07
N ASN A 109 -23.27 21.97 -0.99
CA ASN A 109 -22.91 22.98 -1.98
C ASN A 109 -23.95 23.14 -3.09
N ASN A 110 -24.76 22.11 -3.35
CA ASN A 110 -25.81 22.14 -4.36
C ASN A 110 -27.19 22.10 -3.69
N ASN A 111 -27.90 23.23 -3.67
CA ASN A 111 -29.35 23.28 -3.37
C ASN A 111 -30.21 22.68 -4.50
N ASP A 112 -29.66 21.79 -5.33
CA ASP A 112 -30.30 21.27 -6.53
C ASP A 112 -30.42 19.74 -6.48
N ASP A 113 -31.67 19.28 -6.56
CA ASP A 113 -32.11 17.88 -6.57
C ASP A 113 -31.94 17.26 -7.98
N THR A 114 -30.77 17.48 -8.60
CA THR A 114 -30.46 16.90 -9.90
C THR A 114 -29.38 15.83 -9.78
N THR A 115 -29.83 14.62 -10.09
CA THR A 115 -29.21 13.30 -9.97
C THR A 115 -28.03 13.05 -10.93
N THR A 116 -27.17 14.05 -11.18
CA THR A 116 -26.18 14.00 -12.28
C THR A 116 -24.77 14.47 -11.91
N SER A 117 -24.26 14.07 -10.74
CA SER A 117 -22.81 14.02 -10.49
C SER A 117 -22.41 12.64 -9.99
N GLN A 118 -22.86 11.60 -10.70
CA GLN A 118 -22.57 10.21 -10.39
C GLN A 118 -21.15 9.85 -10.82
N ARG A 119 -20.14 10.24 -10.03
CA ARG A 119 -19.06 9.27 -9.80
C ARG A 119 -19.76 8.07 -9.15
N PRO A 120 -19.66 6.83 -9.69
CA PRO A 120 -20.48 5.72 -9.21
C PRO A 120 -20.15 5.45 -7.73
N LEU A 121 -21.00 6.02 -6.87
CA LEU A 121 -21.02 5.78 -5.44
C LEU A 121 -21.63 4.41 -5.11
N GLY A 122 -22.18 3.72 -6.13
CA GLY A 122 -22.93 2.48 -6.02
C GLY A 122 -22.11 1.19 -5.95
N LYS A 123 -20.77 1.26 -5.97
CA LYS A 123 -19.95 0.07 -5.73
C LYS A 123 -18.91 0.31 -4.63
N ARG A 124 -18.97 -0.49 -3.58
CA ARG A 124 -18.22 -0.40 -2.31
C ARG A 124 -17.02 -1.35 -2.33
N ARG A 125 -16.11 -1.20 -1.35
CA ARG A 125 -15.03 -2.18 -1.07
C ARG A 125 -15.56 -3.61 -0.93
N VAL A 126 -16.79 -3.79 -0.43
CA VAL A 126 -17.45 -5.10 -0.29
C VAL A 126 -17.80 -5.78 -1.63
N ASP A 127 -17.69 -5.07 -2.76
CA ASP A 127 -17.99 -5.60 -4.10
C ASP A 127 -16.72 -6.08 -4.85
N LEU A 128 -15.59 -6.19 -4.14
CA LEU A 128 -14.33 -6.73 -4.65
C LEU A 128 -14.16 -8.17 -4.18
N ASP A 129 -13.96 -9.06 -5.13
CA ASP A 129 -13.43 -10.39 -4.86
C ASP A 129 -11.90 -10.31 -4.73
N TRP A 130 -11.40 -10.30 -3.49
CA TRP A 130 -9.97 -10.29 -3.20
C TRP A 130 -9.29 -11.63 -3.44
N GLY A 131 -10.04 -12.73 -3.60
CA GLY A 131 -9.47 -14.06 -3.72
C GLY A 131 -8.52 -14.41 -2.56
N ASP A 132 -7.28 -14.74 -2.89
CA ASP A 132 -6.18 -15.07 -1.96
C ASP A 132 -5.43 -13.83 -1.44
N ILE A 133 -5.80 -12.63 -1.87
CA ILE A 133 -5.15 -11.39 -1.44
C ILE A 133 -5.65 -10.98 -0.05
N THR A 134 -4.71 -10.79 0.87
CA THR A 134 -4.97 -10.17 2.17
C THR A 134 -4.87 -8.65 2.08
N TYR A 135 -6.02 -7.96 2.05
CA TYR A 135 -6.04 -6.49 2.12
C TYR A 135 -6.04 -5.99 3.57
N LEU A 136 -5.01 -5.24 3.94
CA LEU A 136 -4.86 -4.61 5.25
C LEU A 136 -5.26 -3.15 5.21
N ASN A 137 -6.15 -2.76 6.12
CA ASN A 137 -6.55 -1.37 6.32
C ASN A 137 -6.52 -1.05 7.81
N HIS A 138 -5.34 -0.63 8.28
CA HIS A 138 -5.10 -0.37 9.69
C HIS A 138 -5.35 -1.62 10.55
N SER A 139 -4.84 -2.76 10.06
CA SER A 139 -5.09 -4.10 10.60
C SER A 139 -3.84 -4.99 10.47
N THR A 140 -3.89 -6.16 11.13
CA THR A 140 -2.79 -7.15 11.12
C THR A 140 -3.22 -8.43 10.43
N THR A 141 -2.28 -9.11 9.77
CA THR A 141 -2.38 -10.51 9.39
C THR A 141 -1.19 -11.30 9.91
N THR A 142 -1.35 -12.62 10.01
CA THR A 142 -0.31 -13.54 10.45
C THR A 142 -0.10 -14.59 9.36
N LEU A 143 1.12 -14.67 8.84
CA LEU A 143 1.50 -15.57 7.77
C LEU A 143 2.45 -16.65 8.30
N THR A 144 2.43 -17.84 7.70
CA THR A 144 3.38 -18.91 8.03
C THR A 144 4.20 -19.32 6.80
N ILE A 145 5.47 -18.95 6.78
CA ILE A 145 6.41 -19.20 5.67
C ILE A 145 7.62 -19.99 6.17
N HIS A 146 7.90 -21.13 5.53
CA HIS A 146 9.00 -22.02 5.90
C HIS A 146 9.01 -22.38 7.40
N GLY A 147 7.83 -22.64 7.97
CA GLY A 147 7.66 -22.99 9.39
C GLY A 147 7.82 -21.83 10.38
N ARG A 148 8.00 -20.59 9.91
CA ARG A 148 8.07 -19.38 10.75
C ARG A 148 6.81 -18.56 10.61
N THR A 149 6.38 -17.98 11.72
CA THR A 149 5.25 -17.06 11.81
C THR A 149 5.73 -15.62 11.61
N LEU A 150 5.05 -14.85 10.76
CA LEU A 150 5.29 -13.42 10.55
C LEU A 150 4.01 -12.65 10.80
N HIS A 151 4.08 -11.61 11.61
CA HIS A 151 3.01 -10.65 11.83
C HIS A 151 3.21 -9.42 10.96
N ILE A 152 2.27 -9.18 10.06
CA ILE A 152 2.30 -8.03 9.15
C ILE A 152 1.20 -7.07 9.55
N TYR A 153 1.58 -5.83 9.88
CA TYR A 153 0.63 -4.74 10.10
C TYR A 153 0.61 -3.83 8.87
N GLY A 154 -0.57 -3.50 8.37
CA GLY A 154 -0.73 -2.68 7.18
C GLY A 154 -1.66 -1.51 7.42
N SER A 155 -1.29 -0.30 7.00
CA SER A 155 -2.16 0.87 7.06
C SER A 155 -1.96 1.83 5.87
N PRO A 156 -3.06 2.26 5.22
CA PRO A 156 -3.00 3.20 4.10
C PRO A 156 -2.78 4.65 4.53
N LEU A 157 -2.80 4.90 5.85
CA LEU A 157 -2.87 6.25 6.40
C LEU A 157 -1.63 7.10 6.08
N THR A 158 -1.85 8.31 5.61
CA THR A 158 -0.79 9.31 5.37
C THR A 158 -1.11 10.65 6.04
N PRO A 159 -0.11 11.43 6.45
CA PRO A 159 -0.34 12.81 6.87
C PRO A 159 -1.05 13.60 5.76
N ARG A 160 -2.02 14.43 6.13
CA ARG A 160 -2.78 15.22 5.15
C ARG A 160 -1.87 16.08 4.27
N TYR A 161 -2.01 15.87 2.97
CA TYR A 161 -1.42 16.68 1.91
C TYR A 161 -2.44 16.81 0.76
N GLY A 162 -3.11 17.96 0.67
CA GLY A 162 -4.21 18.15 -0.28
C GLY A 162 -5.53 17.52 0.20
N ASN A 163 -6.27 16.93 -0.74
CA ASN A 163 -7.63 16.43 -0.53
C ASN A 163 -7.76 15.05 -1.18
N TRP A 164 -7.14 14.05 -0.56
CA TRP A 164 -7.08 12.67 -1.04
C TRP A 164 -7.52 11.68 0.04
N ALA A 165 -7.70 10.42 -0.36
CA ALA A 165 -8.09 9.35 0.56
C ALA A 165 -7.01 9.04 1.60
N PHE A 166 -7.43 8.43 2.70
CA PHE A 166 -6.60 7.90 3.79
C PHE A 166 -5.73 8.94 4.50
N GLN A 167 -6.16 10.20 4.52
CA GLN A 167 -5.39 11.27 5.15
C GLN A 167 -5.82 11.59 6.57
N TYR A 168 -4.88 11.56 7.51
CA TYR A 168 -5.09 12.02 8.89
C TYR A 168 -4.46 13.40 9.13
N LEU A 169 -5.05 14.17 10.04
CA LEU A 169 -4.49 15.43 10.51
C LEU A 169 -3.45 15.15 11.60
N PRO A 170 -2.18 15.61 11.46
CA PRO A 170 -1.16 15.42 12.49
C PRO A 170 -1.53 16.00 13.86
N SER A 171 -2.44 16.98 13.89
CA SER A 171 -2.92 17.65 15.10
C SER A 171 -3.96 16.86 15.90
N ASN A 172 -4.59 15.83 15.32
CA ASN A 172 -5.72 15.15 15.97
C ASN A 172 -5.24 14.02 16.89
N THR A 173 -4.66 12.98 16.30
CA THR A 173 -4.22 11.79 17.03
C THR A 173 -3.08 11.15 16.25
N ASN A 174 -2.08 10.62 16.94
CA ASN A 174 -1.05 9.80 16.31
C ASN A 174 -1.67 8.41 15.98
N PRO A 175 -1.95 8.08 14.71
CA PRO A 175 -2.59 6.81 14.37
C PRO A 175 -1.66 5.61 14.60
N TRP A 176 -0.37 5.84 14.80
CA TRP A 176 0.64 4.79 14.88
C TRP A 176 0.78 4.15 16.27
N THR A 177 0.03 4.61 17.27
CA THR A 177 0.10 4.07 18.64
C THR A 177 -0.54 2.69 18.80
N VAL A 178 -1.30 2.23 17.81
CA VAL A 178 -2.02 0.95 17.86
C VAL A 178 -1.27 -0.21 17.21
N ILE A 179 -0.08 0.03 16.66
CA ILE A 179 0.73 -1.01 16.02
C ILE A 179 1.21 -1.99 17.12
N PRO A 180 0.90 -3.30 17.02
CA PRO A 180 1.38 -4.28 17.99
C PRO A 180 2.90 -4.35 18.04
N GLN A 181 3.46 -4.52 19.24
CA GLN A 181 4.92 -4.72 19.39
C GLN A 181 5.43 -6.01 18.74
N THR A 182 4.53 -6.95 18.45
CA THR A 182 4.84 -8.22 17.77
C THR A 182 4.92 -8.07 16.25
N THR A 183 4.72 -6.88 15.68
CA THR A 183 4.79 -6.66 14.24
C THR A 183 6.22 -6.86 13.72
N ASP A 184 6.39 -7.83 12.82
CA ASP A 184 7.65 -8.09 12.13
C ASP A 184 7.81 -7.22 10.88
N VAL A 185 6.71 -6.99 10.16
CA VAL A 185 6.68 -6.17 8.93
C VAL A 185 5.59 -5.12 9.04
N LEU A 186 5.99 -3.85 8.99
CA LEU A 186 5.08 -2.71 8.92
C LEU A 186 4.97 -2.24 7.46
N VAL A 187 3.76 -2.24 6.92
CA VAL A 187 3.45 -1.77 5.56
C VAL A 187 2.64 -0.48 5.67
N THR A 188 3.23 0.63 5.26
CA THR A 188 2.55 1.93 5.15
C THR A 188 2.68 2.46 3.74
N HIS A 189 1.65 3.17 3.28
CA HIS A 189 1.72 3.83 1.98
C HIS A 189 2.74 4.99 1.97
N GLY A 190 2.64 5.89 2.95
CA GLY A 190 3.60 6.98 3.09
C GLY A 190 4.90 6.54 3.80
N PRO A 191 6.02 7.24 3.54
CA PRO A 191 7.28 6.97 4.22
C PRO A 191 7.25 7.41 5.69
N ALA A 192 8.06 6.75 6.52
CA ALA A 192 8.34 7.21 7.87
C ALA A 192 9.08 8.57 7.85
N LYS A 193 8.85 9.39 8.88
CA LYS A 193 9.50 10.69 9.00
C LYS A 193 11.03 10.53 8.97
N GLY A 194 11.69 11.28 8.09
CA GLY A 194 13.15 11.29 7.95
C GLY A 194 13.70 10.21 7.02
N VAL A 195 12.87 9.28 6.55
CA VAL A 195 13.24 8.33 5.50
C VAL A 195 12.81 8.91 4.16
N ARG A 196 13.78 9.18 3.27
CA ARG A 196 13.52 9.58 1.89
C ARG A 196 14.17 8.55 0.98
N PHE A 197 13.40 7.92 0.12
CA PHE A 197 13.93 7.21 -1.04
C PHE A 197 13.98 8.23 -2.18
N GLY A 198 15.14 8.34 -2.83
CA GLY A 198 15.40 9.38 -3.83
C GLY A 198 14.36 9.34 -4.96
N ALA A 199 13.73 10.50 -5.21
CA ALA A 199 13.01 10.78 -6.44
C ALA A 199 13.97 11.29 -7.51
#